data_AF-A0A8T4JFP6-F1
#
_entry.id   AF-A0A8T4JFP6-F1
#
_cell.length_a   1.000
_cell.length_b   1.000
_cell.length_c   1.000
_cell.angle_alpha   90.00
_cell.angle_beta   90.00
_cell.angle_gamma   90.00
#
_symmetry.space_group_name_H-M   'P 1'
#
loop_
_entity.id
_entity.type
_entity.pdbx_description
1 polymer ?
#
loop_
_entity_poly.entity_id
_entity_poly.type
_entity_poly.pdbx_seq_one_letter_code
_entity_poly.pdbx_strand_id
1 'polypeptide(L)' 'MGKIIFKGAKIQKGFRIKIPKPIIDTLDLSENNKITIEFDPDKKEIVIKEEK' A
#
# COMPACT_ATOMS: atom_id res chain seq x y z
N MET A 1 17.88 1.13 7.37
CA MET A 1 16.86 0.37 6.63
C MET A 1 16.33 1.24 5.51
N GLY A 2 16.35 0.75 4.27
CA GLY A 2 16.07 1.56 3.08
C GLY A 2 14.56 1.80 2.89
N LYS A 3 14.16 3.06 2.73
CA LYS A 3 12.79 3.42 2.31
C LYS A 3 12.78 3.48 0.77
N ILE A 4 12.03 2.60 0.13
CA ILE A 4 11.83 2.65 -1.32
C ILE A 4 10.68 3.63 -1.60
N ILE A 5 10.95 4.68 -2.38
CA ILE A 5 9.98 5.73 -2.71
C ILE A 5 9.53 5.55 -4.16
N PHE A 6 8.24 5.24 -4.35
CA PHE A 6 7.61 5.21 -5.68
C PHE A 6 6.98 6.57 -5.98
N LYS A 7 7.62 7.40 -6.83
CA LYS A 7 7.11 8.71 -7.23
C LYS A 7 6.15 8.59 -8.42
N GLY A 8 5.18 9.52 -8.52
CA GLY A 8 4.28 9.62 -9.67
C GLY A 8 3.01 8.77 -9.61
N ALA A 9 2.73 8.12 -8.49
CA ALA A 9 1.44 7.46 -8.26
C ALA A 9 0.30 8.49 -8.30
N LYS A 10 -0.81 8.13 -8.95
CA LYS A 10 -2.01 8.95 -9.03
C LYS A 10 -3.18 8.19 -8.42
N ILE A 11 -4.09 8.94 -7.80
CA ILE A 11 -5.36 8.41 -7.31
C ILE A 11 -6.25 8.16 -8.54
N GLN A 12 -6.73 6.93 -8.67
CA GLN A 12 -7.66 6.50 -9.71
C GLN A 12 -9.12 6.71 -9.26
N LYS A 13 -10.06 6.55 -10.20
CA LYS A 13 -11.50 6.67 -9.93
C LYS A 13 -11.91 5.74 -8.78
N GLY A 14 -12.72 6.26 -7.85
CA GLY A 14 -13.12 5.54 -6.63
C GLY A 14 -12.04 5.48 -5.55
N PHE A 15 -11.13 6.47 -5.53
CA PHE A 15 -10.09 6.62 -4.50
C PHE A 15 -9.11 5.44 -4.41
N ARG A 16 -8.81 4.81 -5.54
CA ARG A 16 -7.91 3.65 -5.60
C ARG A 16 -6.48 4.09 -5.89
N ILE A 17 -5.51 3.41 -5.31
CA ILE A 17 -4.09 3.57 -5.62
C ILE A 17 -3.58 2.24 -6.18
N LYS A 18 -2.94 2.28 -7.35
CA LYS A 18 -2.29 1.09 -7.89
C LYS A 18 -1.05 0.77 -7.05
N ILE A 19 -1.05 -0.38 -6.40
CA ILE A 19 0.12 -0.88 -5.67
C ILE A 19 1.19 -1.26 -6.70
N PRO A 20 2.41 -0.70 -6.64
CA PRO A 20 3.52 -1.10 -7.48
C PRO A 20 3.81 -2.60 -7.38
N LYS A 21 4.06 -3.26 -8.51
CA LYS A 21 4.37 -4.69 -8.58
C LYS A 21 5.45 -5.16 -7.58
N PRO A 22 6.56 -4.41 -7.36
CA PRO A 22 7.56 -4.81 -6.38
C PRO A 22 7.04 -4.93 -4.95
N ILE A 23 6.03 -4.13 -4.56
CA ILE A 23 5.41 -4.22 -3.23
C ILE A 23 4.55 -5.49 -3.13
N ILE A 24 3.79 -5.80 -4.20
CA ILE A 24 2.97 -7.02 -4.30
C ILE A 24 3.87 -8.25 -4.17
N ASP A 25 4.96 -8.29 -4.95
CA ASP A 25 5.90 -9.41 -4.97
C ASP A 25 6.62 -9.57 -3.61
N THR A 26 6.88 -8.48 -2.88
CA THR A 26 7.55 -8.52 -1.56
C THR A 26 6.61 -8.95 -0.43
N LEU A 27 5.34 -8.58 -0.52
CA LEU A 27 4.31 -8.89 0.49
C LEU A 27 3.49 -10.14 0.14
N ASP A 28 3.82 -10.85 -0.94
CA ASP A 28 3.11 -12.02 -1.48
C ASP A 28 1.59 -11.83 -1.56
N LEU A 29 1.17 -10.60 -1.92
CA LEU A 29 -0.24 -10.23 -1.95
C LEU A 29 -0.89 -10.80 -3.22
N SER A 30 -1.96 -11.57 -3.04
CA SER A 30 -2.78 -12.06 -4.16
C SER A 30 -4.16 -11.39 -4.18
N GLU A 31 -4.89 -11.55 -5.29
CA GLU A 31 -6.27 -11.06 -5.38
C GLU A 31 -7.13 -11.76 -4.30
N ASN A 32 -7.87 -10.96 -3.51
CA ASN A 32 -8.65 -11.36 -2.33
C ASN A 32 -7.87 -11.56 -1.01
N ASN A 33 -6.57 -11.26 -0.95
CA ASN A 33 -5.89 -11.17 0.34
C ASN A 33 -6.55 -10.07 1.19
N LYS A 34 -6.80 -10.38 2.46
CA LYS A 34 -7.22 -9.38 3.43
C LYS A 34 -6.00 -8.55 3.82
N ILE A 35 -6.19 -7.23 3.88
CA ILE A 35 -5.17 -6.28 4.28
C ILE A 35 -5.74 -5.36 5.34
N THR A 36 -4.92 -5.02 6.32
CA THR A 36 -5.22 -3.98 7.29
C THR A 36 -4.65 -2.65 6.80
N ILE A 37 -5.48 -1.62 6.77
CA ILE A 37 -5.08 -0.24 6.45
C ILE A 37 -5.12 0.55 7.75
N GLU A 38 -3.95 0.94 8.25
CA GLU A 38 -3.81 1.84 9.40
C GLU A 38 -3.56 3.26 8.89
N PHE A 39 -4.31 4.22 9.43
CA PHE A 39 -4.15 5.64 9.13
C PHE A 39 -3.75 6.38 10.40
N ASP A 40 -2.60 7.06 10.36
CA ASP A 40 -2.12 7.94 11.41
C ASP A 40 -2.42 9.40 10.99
N PRO A 41 -3.43 10.07 11.60
CA PRO A 41 -3.83 11.42 11.22
C PRO A 41 -2.77 12.48 11.55
N ASP A 42 -1.94 12.25 12.57
CA ASP A 42 -0.92 13.20 13.02
C ASP A 42 0.27 13.20 12.07
N LYS A 43 0.69 12.00 11.63
CA LYS A 43 1.77 11.84 10.65
C LYS A 43 1.30 11.98 9.20
N LYS A 44 -0.01 11.90 8.97
CA LYS A 44 -0.62 11.79 7.62
C LYS A 44 -0.06 10.62 6.83
N GLU A 45 0.20 9.51 7.51
CA GLU A 45 0.77 8.30 6.93
C GLU A 45 -0.29 7.19 6.88
N ILE A 46 -0.23 6.40 5.81
CA ILE A 46 -1.02 5.18 5.66
C ILE A 46 -0.04 4.01 5.69
N VAL A 47 -0.31 3.05 6.56
CA VAL A 47 0.45 1.80 6.65
C VAL A 47 -0.46 0.67 6.22
N ILE A 48 0.00 -0.11 5.24
CA ILE A 48 -0.70 -1.30 4.76
C ILE A 48 0.02 -2.50 5.35
N LYS A 49 -0.73 -3.38 6.03
CA LYS A 49 -0.23 -4.65 6.57
C LYS A 49 -1.04 -5.79 5.98
N GLU A 50 -0.39 -6.94 5.83
CA GLU A 50 -1.08 -8.18 5.51
C GLU A 50 -1.86 -8.67 6.74
N GLU A 51 -3.10 -9.10 6.55
CA GLU A 51 -3.91 -9.77 7.57
C GLU A 51 -3.79 -11.28 7.34
N LYS A 52 -3.02 -11.97 8.19
CA LYS A 52 -2.84 -13.43 8.16
C LYS A 52 -4.08 -14.18 8.65
#